data_AF-A0A7S0IFN4-F1
#
_entry.id   AF-A0A7S0IFN4-F1
#
_cell.length_a   1.000
_cell.length_b   1.000
_cell.length_c   1.000
_cell.angle_alpha   90.00
_cell.angle_beta   90.00
_cell.angle_gamma   90.00
#
_symmetry.space_group_name_H-M   'P 1'
#
loop_
_entity.id
_entity.type
_entity.pdbx_description
1 polymer ?
#
loop_
_entity_poly.entity_id
_entity_poly.type
_entity_poly.pdbx_seq_one_letter_code
_entity_poly.pdbx_strand_id
1 'polypeptide(L)'
;VTTQLPLDEGGGCAKVAFIDTEGTFRAERIVQIAERFNLDSDAVLDNILVARTFTHEMMDNALTLLAGKFSEEPFKILIIDSIMAHFRVDFIGRGELSERQQRL
;
A
#
# COMPACT_ATOMS: atom_id res chain seq x y z
N VAL A 1 5.75 7.82 5.54
CA VAL A 1 6.67 8.87 5.99
C VAL A 1 7.94 8.28 6.58
N THR A 2 7.92 7.63 7.75
CA THR A 2 9.15 7.16 8.44
C THR A 2 10.04 6.22 7.64
N THR A 3 9.49 5.33 6.80
CA THR A 3 10.29 4.48 5.90
C THR A 3 11.19 5.27 4.94
N GLN A 4 10.84 6.52 4.64
CA GLN A 4 11.61 7.37 3.73
C GLN A 4 12.77 8.09 4.42
N LEU A 5 12.81 8.09 5.77
CA LEU A 5 13.90 8.70 6.53
C LEU A 5 15.24 7.98 6.30
N PRO A 6 16.37 8.66 6.58
CA PRO A 6 17.68 8.04 6.63
C PRO A 6 17.76 6.80 7.53
N LEU A 7 18.67 5.87 7.21
CA LEU A 7 18.88 4.64 7.99
C LEU A 7 19.32 4.92 9.44
N ASP A 8 20.13 5.97 9.65
CA ASP A 8 20.59 6.43 10.96
C ASP A 8 19.50 7.10 11.80
N GLU A 9 18.40 7.52 11.17
CA GLU A 9 17.17 7.98 11.84
C GLU A 9 16.12 6.85 12.01
N GLY A 10 16.49 5.61 11.71
CA GLY A 10 15.62 4.44 11.81
C GLY A 10 14.65 4.27 10.64
N GLY A 11 14.86 4.99 9.53
CA GLY A 11 14.12 4.83 8.29
C GLY A 11 14.70 3.72 7.40
N GLY A 12 14.28 3.72 6.13
CA GLY A 12 14.66 2.74 5.13
C GLY A 12 15.25 3.34 3.85
N CYS A 13 15.41 4.67 3.79
CA CYS A 13 15.82 5.42 2.58
C CYS A 13 15.06 4.98 1.31
N ALA A 14 13.75 4.73 1.43
CA ALA A 14 13.02 4.00 0.40
C ALA A 14 11.57 4.44 0.24
N LYS A 15 11.03 4.17 -0.95
CA LYS A 15 9.64 4.41 -1.34
C LYS A 15 8.68 3.43 -0.66
N VAL A 16 7.41 3.81 -0.67
CA VAL A 16 6.28 3.08 -0.10
C VAL A 16 5.28 2.76 -1.21
N ALA A 17 4.79 1.53 -1.26
CA ALA A 17 3.62 1.18 -2.06
C ALA A 17 2.39 1.02 -1.15
N PHE A 18 1.25 1.56 -1.57
CA PHE A 18 -0.01 1.51 -0.83
C PHE A 18 -1.14 1.07 -1.75
N ILE A 19 -1.74 -0.08 -1.47
CA ILE A 19 -2.98 -0.53 -2.11
C ILE A 19 -4.14 -0.13 -1.22
N ASP A 20 -4.98 0.76 -1.73
CA ASP A 20 -6.18 1.25 -1.07
C ASP A 20 -7.41 0.55 -1.64
N THR A 21 -8.03 -0.30 -0.83
CA THR A 21 -9.21 -1.08 -1.22
C THR A 21 -10.51 -0.39 -0.80
N GLU A 22 -10.47 0.46 0.24
CA GLU A 22 -11.66 1.07 0.86
C GLU A 22 -11.72 2.59 0.68
N GLY A 23 -10.70 3.21 0.06
CA GLY A 23 -10.61 4.66 -0.11
C GLY A 23 -10.15 5.39 1.16
N THR A 24 -9.34 4.74 2.00
CA THR A 24 -8.89 5.25 3.31
C THR A 24 -7.64 6.12 3.21
N PHE A 25 -6.91 6.08 2.09
CA PHE A 25 -5.74 6.93 1.91
C PHE A 25 -6.14 8.42 1.91
N ARG A 26 -5.37 9.24 2.63
CA ARG A 26 -5.59 10.68 2.79
C ARG A 26 -4.23 11.39 2.68
N ALA A 27 -3.99 12.06 1.56
CA ALA A 27 -2.74 12.77 1.31
C ALA A 27 -2.50 13.85 2.37
N GLU A 28 -3.56 14.52 2.81
CA GLU A 28 -3.51 15.58 3.84
C GLU A 28 -2.94 15.05 5.16
N ARG A 29 -3.21 13.79 5.49
CA ARG A 29 -2.65 13.15 6.69
C ARG A 29 -1.18 12.83 6.53
N ILE A 30 -0.71 12.53 5.32
CA ILE A 30 0.72 12.34 5.04
C ILE A 30 1.46 13.66 5.19
N VAL A 31 0.91 14.76 4.64
CA VAL A 31 1.47 16.12 4.78
C VAL A 31 1.67 16.49 6.25
N GLN A 32 0.61 16.34 7.07
CA GLN A 32 0.70 16.63 8.51
C GLN A 32 1.77 15.80 9.24
N ILE A 33 1.98 14.54 8.83
CA ILE A 33 3.02 13.69 9.42
C ILE A 33 4.40 14.11 8.91
N ALA A 34 4.55 14.46 7.63
CA ALA A 34 5.81 14.92 7.04
C ALA A 34 6.30 16.23 7.69
N GLU A 35 5.41 17.19 7.91
CA GLU A 35 5.70 18.44 8.61
C GLU A 35 6.26 18.22 10.02
N ARG A 36 5.72 17.24 10.77
CA ARG A 36 6.25 16.86 12.09
C ARG A 36 7.70 16.39 12.04
N PHE A 37 8.13 15.79 10.93
CA PHE A 37 9.51 15.36 10.70
C PHE A 37 10.37 16.42 10.00
N ASN A 38 9.84 17.64 9.78
CA ASN A 38 10.49 18.71 9.00
C ASN A 38 10.90 18.26 7.58
N LEU A 39 10.10 17.40 6.95
CA LEU A 39 10.32 16.94 5.58
C LEU A 39 9.52 17.77 4.59
N ASP A 40 10.01 17.86 3.35
CA ASP A 40 9.23 18.36 2.22
C ASP A 40 8.08 17.39 1.93
N SER A 41 6.86 17.90 2.08
CA SER A 41 5.65 17.08 1.97
C SER A 41 5.39 16.60 0.54
N ASP A 42 5.74 17.41 -0.46
CA ASP A 42 5.55 17.03 -1.87
C ASP A 42 6.51 15.90 -2.24
N ALA A 43 7.79 16.03 -1.87
CA ALA A 43 8.77 14.96 -2.05
C ALA A 43 8.39 13.67 -1.30
N VAL A 44 7.79 13.79 -0.11
CA VAL A 44 7.30 12.61 0.64
C VAL A 44 6.14 11.93 -0.08
N LEU A 45 5.21 12.69 -0.63
CA LEU A 45 4.07 12.17 -1.40
C LEU A 45 4.51 11.49 -2.70
N ASP A 46 5.47 12.08 -3.43
CA ASP A 46 6.05 11.50 -4.65
C ASP A 46 6.71 10.13 -4.42
N ASN A 47 7.16 9.89 -3.18
CA ASN A 47 7.75 8.62 -2.76
C ASN A 47 6.71 7.59 -2.27
N ILE A 48 5.41 7.88 -2.38
CA ILE A 48 4.32 6.95 -2.06
C ILE A 48 3.55 6.61 -3.34
N LEU A 49 3.71 5.39 -3.82
CA LEU A 49 2.92 4.86 -4.92
C LEU A 49 1.59 4.33 -4.40
N VAL A 50 0.49 4.99 -4.75
CA VAL A 50 -0.87 4.60 -4.33
C VAL A 50 -1.63 3.97 -5.50
N ALA A 51 -2.22 2.80 -5.27
CA ALA A 51 -3.12 2.15 -6.20
C ALA A 51 -4.48 1.88 -5.53
N ARG A 52 -5.56 2.42 -6.11
CA ARG A 52 -6.91 2.12 -5.65
C ARG A 52 -7.48 0.92 -6.40
N THR A 53 -8.03 -0.05 -5.68
CA THR A 53 -8.58 -1.28 -6.26
C THR A 53 -10.03 -1.46 -5.82
N PHE A 54 -10.86 -2.05 -6.69
CA PHE A 54 -12.29 -2.23 -6.44
C PHE A 54 -12.75 -3.69 -6.49
N THR A 55 -11.85 -4.61 -6.90
CA THR A 55 -12.09 -6.05 -6.95
C THR A 55 -10.81 -6.80 -6.59
N HIS A 56 -10.95 -8.08 -6.22
CA HIS A 56 -9.80 -8.96 -6.01
C HIS A 56 -8.86 -9.03 -7.23
N GLU A 57 -9.42 -9.21 -8.42
CA GLU A 57 -8.64 -9.32 -9.66
C GLU A 57 -7.84 -8.05 -9.95
N MET A 58 -8.41 -6.86 -9.69
CA MET A 58 -7.66 -5.61 -9.80
C MET A 58 -6.50 -5.55 -8.82
N MET A 59 -6.68 -6.09 -7.61
CA MET A 59 -5.62 -6.14 -6.60
C MET A 59 -4.49 -7.08 -7.02
N ASP A 60 -4.79 -8.26 -7.55
CA ASP A 60 -3.79 -9.20 -8.07
C ASP A 60 -2.97 -8.58 -9.22
N ASN A 61 -3.65 -7.90 -10.14
CA ASN A 61 -3.00 -7.19 -11.23
C ASN A 61 -2.11 -6.06 -10.72
N ALA A 62 -2.58 -5.30 -9.73
CA ALA A 62 -1.78 -4.25 -9.09
C ALA A 62 -0.52 -4.82 -8.41
N LEU A 63 -0.65 -5.95 -7.71
CA LEU A 63 0.49 -6.64 -7.08
C LEU A 63 1.52 -7.11 -8.13
N THR A 64 1.06 -7.66 -9.25
CA THR A 64 1.93 -8.09 -10.35
C THR A 64 2.71 -6.90 -10.94
N LEU A 65 2.05 -5.76 -11.16
CA LEU A 65 2.70 -4.54 -11.65
C LEU A 65 3.68 -3.97 -10.62
N LEU A 66 3.32 -3.99 -9.34
CA LEU A 66 4.20 -3.55 -8.24
C LEU A 66 5.46 -4.41 -8.13
N ALA A 67 5.35 -5.72 -8.32
CA ALA A 67 6.50 -6.62 -8.32
C ALA A 67 7.53 -6.22 -9.40
N GLY A 68 7.08 -5.81 -10.59
CA GLY A 68 7.95 -5.24 -11.61
C GLY A 68 8.64 -3.97 -11.12
N LYS A 69 7.89 -3.01 -10.57
CA LYS A 69 8.44 -1.74 -10.03
C LYS A 69 9.45 -1.94 -8.89
N PHE A 70 9.25 -2.96 -8.06
CA PHE A 70 10.16 -3.27 -6.95
C PHE A 70 11.55 -3.72 -7.43
N SER A 71 11.68 -4.16 -8.68
CA SER A 71 12.98 -4.46 -9.29
C SER A 71 13.73 -3.23 -9.80
N GLU A 72 13.01 -2.13 -10.06
CA GLU A 72 13.55 -0.91 -10.68
C GLU A 72 13.86 0.19 -9.67
N GLU A 73 13.07 0.26 -8.59
CA GLU A 73 13.13 1.34 -7.61
C GLU A 73 13.20 0.81 -6.17
N PRO A 74 13.82 1.55 -5.23
CA PRO A 74 13.99 1.09 -3.87
C PRO A 74 12.68 1.22 -3.07
N PHE A 75 11.85 0.17 -3.10
CA PHE A 75 10.71 0.01 -2.20
C PHE A 75 11.11 -0.83 -0.98
N LYS A 76 10.63 -0.47 0.21
CA LYS A 76 10.88 -1.22 1.45
C LYS A 76 9.63 -1.59 2.23
N ILE A 77 8.47 -1.08 1.80
CA ILE A 77 7.19 -1.39 2.43
C ILE A 77 6.07 -1.37 1.39
N LEU A 78 5.23 -2.40 1.47
CA LEU A 78 3.95 -2.51 0.78
C LEU A 78 2.86 -2.58 1.85
N ILE A 79 1.87 -1.70 1.75
CA ILE A 79 0.70 -1.65 2.63
C ILE A 79 -0.53 -1.98 1.79
N ILE A 80 -1.40 -2.85 2.30
CA ILE A 80 -2.70 -3.17 1.70
C ILE A 80 -3.77 -2.90 2.75
N ASP A 81 -4.58 -1.86 2.54
CA ASP A 81 -5.63 -1.44 3.47
C ASP A 81 -7.02 -1.52 2.82
N SER A 82 -7.92 -2.42 3.22
CA SER A 82 -7.69 -3.64 4.00
C SER A 82 -7.70 -4.89 3.10
N ILE A 83 -6.77 -5.83 3.32
CA ILE A 83 -6.62 -7.03 2.48
C ILE A 83 -7.92 -7.85 2.33
N MET A 84 -8.81 -7.81 3.32
CA MET A 84 -10.07 -8.56 3.34
C MET A 84 -11.24 -7.84 2.69
N ALA A 85 -11.09 -6.59 2.24
CA ALA A 85 -12.20 -5.78 1.75
C ALA A 85 -12.94 -6.47 0.60
N HIS A 86 -12.22 -6.86 -0.46
CA HIS A 86 -12.81 -7.50 -1.64
C HIS A 86 -13.24 -8.95 -1.37
N PHE A 87 -12.45 -9.71 -0.61
CA PHE A 87 -12.77 -11.12 -0.29
C PHE A 87 -14.04 -11.31 0.55
N ARG A 88 -14.45 -10.32 1.35
CA ARG A 88 -15.69 -10.40 2.14
C ARG A 88 -16.94 -10.23 1.29
N VAL A 89 -16.82 -9.57 0.14
CA VAL A 89 -17.93 -9.34 -0.79
C VAL A 89 -18.02 -10.46 -1.81
N ASP A 90 -16.85 -10.92 -2.30
CA ASP A 90 -16.77 -11.89 -3.40
C ASP A 90 -17.03 -13.34 -2.95
N PHE A 91 -16.88 -13.66 -1.66
CA PHE A 91 -17.06 -15.03 -1.12
C PHE A 91 -18.02 -15.06 0.07
N ILE A 92 -19.27 -15.49 -0.16
CA ILE A 92 -20.36 -15.44 0.83
C ILE A 92 -20.71 -16.85 1.31
N GLY A 93 -20.32 -17.17 2.55
CA GLY A 93 -20.80 -18.35 3.28
C GLY A 93 -19.73 -19.42 3.55
N ARG A 94 -20.11 -20.49 4.27
CA ARG A 94 -19.19 -21.55 4.70
C ARG A 94 -18.70 -22.44 3.55
N GLY A 95 -19.46 -22.53 2.44
CA GLY A 95 -19.11 -23.35 1.27
C GLY A 95 -17.93 -22.82 0.45
N GLU A 96 -17.68 -21.51 0.52
CA GLU A 96 -16.61 -20.84 -0.22
C GLU A 96 -15.39 -20.51 0.67
N LEU A 97 -15.41 -20.99 1.93
CA LEU A 97 -14.38 -20.69 2.92
C LEU A 97 -13.00 -21.22 2.48
N SER A 98 -12.95 -22.41 1.89
CA SER A 98 -11.71 -23.01 1.40
C SER A 98 -11.14 -22.24 0.21
N GLU A 99 -11.98 -21.83 -0.75
CA GLU A 99 -11.53 -21.07 -1.92
C GLU A 99 -11.01 -19.68 -1.50
N ARG A 100 -11.72 -19.02 -0.58
CA ARG A 100 -11.28 -17.75 -0.01
C ARG A 100 -9.92 -17.86 0.68
N GLN A 101 -9.69 -18.93 1.46
CA GLN A 101 -8.41 -19.15 2.14
C GLN A 101 -7.27 -19.48 1.19
N GLN A 102 -7.54 -20.07 0.04
CA GLN A 102 -6.50 -20.41 -0.93
C GLN A 102 -6.02 -19.19 -1.75
N ARG A 103 -6.87 -18.17 -1.89
CA ARG A 103 -6.56 -16.95 -2.65
C ARG A 103 -5.97 -15.81 -1.81
N LEU A 104 -6.13 -15.85 -0.49
CA LEU A 104 -5.45 -14.96 0.47
C LEU A 104 -3.99 -15.39 0.66
#